data_AF-A0A821AB94-F1
#
_entry.id   AF-A0A821AB94-F1
#
_cell.length_a   1.000
_cell.length_b   1.000
_cell.length_c   1.000
_cell.angle_alpha   90.00
_cell.angle_beta   90.00
_cell.angle_gamma   90.00
#
_symmetry.space_group_name_H-M   'P 1'
#
loop_
_entity.id
_entity.type
_entity.pdbx_description
1 polymer ?
#
loop_
_entity_poly.entity_id
_entity_poly.type
_entity_poly.pdbx_seq_one_letter_code
_entity_poly.pdbx_strand_id
1 'polypeptide(L)'
;MASPSHLFTDEQLKLLNRGPTYVPPYQTYVITSSLDDGSSSINTMIHQQYKILQHDLSVLYAKHDVNAAQSMFISKEIKEIYTSTFSLPLPNVLYRRALYEHNLIQTIQEQLKHYDLILRRTADQRNVFYLDDRSH
;
A
#
# COMPACT_ATOMS: atom_id res chain seq x y z
N MET A 1 -33.18 -6.36 -19.48
CA MET A 1 -32.62 -6.25 -18.12
C MET A 1 -32.22 -4.80 -17.94
N ALA A 2 -32.74 -4.13 -16.90
CA ALA A 2 -32.47 -2.72 -16.68
C ALA A 2 -30.98 -2.54 -16.36
N SER A 3 -30.27 -1.74 -17.15
CA SER A 3 -28.92 -1.30 -16.82
C SER A 3 -28.99 -0.60 -15.46
N PRO A 4 -28.25 -1.05 -14.43
CA PRO A 4 -28.28 -0.39 -13.15
C PRO A 4 -27.74 1.03 -13.34
N SER A 5 -28.63 2.00 -13.22
CA SER A 5 -28.27 3.42 -13.12
C SER A 5 -27.28 3.56 -11.96
N HIS A 6 -26.02 3.77 -12.35
CA HIS A 6 -24.81 3.96 -11.54
C HIS A 6 -24.48 2.82 -10.55
N LEU A 7 -23.73 1.80 -11.03
CA LEU A 7 -23.16 0.72 -10.21
C LEU A 7 -22.29 1.25 -9.05
N PHE A 8 -21.62 2.38 -9.26
CA PHE A 8 -20.72 3.00 -8.30
C PHE A 8 -21.28 4.32 -7.77
N THR A 9 -21.05 4.56 -6.49
CA THR A 9 -21.29 5.85 -5.82
C THR A 9 -20.37 6.94 -6.35
N ASP A 10 -20.74 8.21 -6.12
CA ASP A 10 -19.92 9.36 -6.53
C ASP A 10 -18.50 9.31 -5.96
N GLU A 11 -18.32 8.83 -4.73
CA GLU A 11 -17.00 8.73 -4.10
C GLU A 11 -16.15 7.62 -4.70
N GLN A 12 -16.76 6.49 -5.05
CA GLN A 12 -16.08 5.43 -5.81
C GLN A 12 -15.68 5.93 -7.20
N LEU A 13 -16.56 6.67 -7.89
CA LEU A 13 -16.24 7.27 -9.19
C LEU A 13 -15.13 8.33 -9.09
N LYS A 14 -15.14 9.17 -8.05
CA LYS A 14 -14.06 10.12 -7.77
C LYS A 14 -12.73 9.41 -7.54
N LEU A 15 -12.74 8.32 -6.77
CA LEU A 15 -11.56 7.50 -6.50
C LEU A 15 -11.02 6.86 -7.79
N LEU A 16 -11.87 6.30 -8.63
CA LEU A 16 -11.47 5.72 -9.91
C LEU A 16 -10.86 6.77 -10.83
N ASN A 17 -11.50 7.94 -10.97
CA ASN A 17 -11.03 9.01 -11.86
C ASN A 17 -9.71 9.66 -11.41
N ARG A 18 -9.51 9.82 -10.10
CA ARG A 18 -8.32 10.50 -9.55
C ARG A 18 -7.20 9.52 -9.18
N GLY A 19 -7.52 8.23 -9.10
CA GLY A 19 -6.71 7.24 -8.42
C GLY A 19 -6.74 7.41 -6.89
N PRO A 20 -6.23 6.43 -6.14
CA PRO A 20 -5.90 6.66 -4.74
C PRO A 20 -4.97 7.86 -4.68
N THR A 21 -5.20 8.76 -3.73
CA THR A 21 -4.26 9.88 -3.57
C THR A 21 -3.02 9.28 -2.94
N TYR A 22 -2.04 8.97 -3.78
CA TYR A 22 -0.86 8.19 -3.48
C TYR A 22 -0.27 8.52 -2.09
N VAL A 23 -0.33 7.56 -1.16
CA VAL A 23 0.41 7.61 0.09
C VAL A 23 1.17 6.29 0.30
N PRO A 24 2.32 6.07 -0.38
CA PRO A 24 3.24 5.00 -0.01
C PRO A 24 3.96 5.40 1.29
N PRO A 25 4.74 4.53 1.94
CA PRO A 25 4.48 3.15 2.35
C PRO A 25 3.37 3.05 3.44
N TYR A 26 2.81 4.20 3.86
CA TYR A 26 1.83 4.34 4.94
C TYR A 26 0.51 3.61 4.72
N GLN A 27 -0.01 3.54 3.50
CA GLN A 27 -1.26 2.82 3.23
C GLN A 27 -1.11 1.31 3.48
N THR A 28 0.04 0.71 3.15
CA THR A 28 0.30 -0.70 3.47
C THR A 28 0.28 -0.94 4.99
N TYR A 29 0.91 -0.03 5.77
CA TYR A 29 0.91 -0.07 7.23
C TYR A 29 -0.50 0.05 7.86
N VAL A 30 -1.38 0.86 7.25
CA VAL A 30 -2.76 1.04 7.73
C VAL A 30 -3.63 -0.18 7.43
N ILE A 31 -3.46 -0.80 6.26
CA ILE A 31 -4.24 -1.98 5.86
C ILE A 31 -3.85 -3.21 6.68
N THR A 32 -2.56 -3.43 6.95
CA THR A 32 -2.11 -4.52 7.83
C THR A 32 -2.50 -4.32 9.29
N SER A 33 -2.73 -3.07 9.72
CA SER A 33 -3.07 -2.76 11.11
C SER A 33 -4.57 -2.80 11.41
N SER A 34 -5.42 -2.75 10.39
CA SER A 34 -6.88 -2.83 10.52
C SER A 34 -7.46 -4.23 10.28
N LEU A 35 -6.70 -5.12 9.63
CA LEU A 35 -7.13 -6.48 9.29
C LEU A 35 -6.66 -7.57 10.29
N ASP A 36 -5.68 -7.26 11.16
CA ASP A 36 -5.18 -8.18 12.19
C ASP A 36 -5.38 -7.59 13.59
N ASP A 37 -5.94 -8.39 14.50
CA ASP A 37 -6.14 -8.12 15.93
C ASP A 37 -4.81 -8.11 16.72
N GLY A 38 -3.76 -7.48 16.20
CA GLY A 38 -2.43 -7.63 16.77
C GLY A 38 -1.38 -6.66 16.25
N SER A 39 -0.82 -5.89 17.19
CA SER A 39 0.49 -5.22 17.09
C SER A 39 1.66 -6.12 16.64
N SER A 40 1.41 -7.43 16.51
CA SER A 40 2.27 -8.47 15.96
C SER A 40 2.54 -8.30 14.46
N SER A 41 1.59 -7.83 13.64
CA SER A 41 1.71 -7.80 12.17
C SER A 41 2.61 -6.67 11.64
N ILE A 42 2.57 -5.49 12.28
CA ILE A 42 3.36 -4.32 11.84
C ILE A 42 4.83 -4.46 12.20
N ASN A 43 5.12 -4.83 13.45
CA ASN A 43 6.51 -5.02 13.90
C ASN A 43 7.19 -6.12 13.11
N THR A 44 6.47 -7.21 12.79
CA THR A 44 7.01 -8.27 11.94
C THR A 44 7.26 -7.79 10.50
N MET A 45 6.37 -7.00 9.90
CA MET A 45 6.59 -6.41 8.58
C MET A 45 7.80 -5.45 8.57
N ILE A 46 7.91 -4.55 9.56
CA ILE A 46 9.06 -3.64 9.71
C ILE A 46 10.36 -4.43 9.85
N HIS A 47 10.34 -5.50 10.67
CA HIS A 47 11.49 -6.38 10.82
C HIS A 47 11.85 -7.13 9.52
N GLN A 48 10.86 -7.59 8.75
CA GLN A 48 11.10 -8.25 7.47
C GLN A 48 11.70 -7.29 6.45
N GLN A 49 11.18 -6.07 6.34
CA GLN A 49 11.71 -5.05 5.44
C GLN A 49 13.13 -4.61 5.85
N TYR A 50 13.40 -4.53 7.15
CA TYR A 50 14.74 -4.25 7.65
C TYR A 50 15.75 -5.34 7.27
N LYS A 51 15.35 -6.63 7.18
CA LYS A 51 16.26 -7.71 6.76
C LYS A 51 16.74 -7.51 5.32
N ILE A 52 15.88 -7.00 4.43
CA ILE A 52 16.26 -6.70 3.05
C ILE A 52 17.31 -5.60 3.03
N LEU A 53 17.06 -4.50 3.76
CA LEU A 53 18.03 -3.42 3.91
C LEU A 53 19.35 -3.91 4.52
N GLN A 54 19.29 -4.78 5.52
CA GLN A 54 20.47 -5.35 6.17
C GLN A 54 21.30 -6.18 5.17
N HIS A 55 20.65 -6.97 4.32
CA HIS A 55 21.31 -7.70 3.25
C HIS A 55 22.02 -6.74 2.29
N ASP A 56 21.33 -5.71 1.81
CA ASP A 56 21.89 -4.76 0.85
C ASP A 56 23.08 -3.97 1.44
N LEU A 57 23.00 -3.60 2.71
CA LEU A 57 24.11 -3.01 3.45
C LEU A 57 25.30 -3.95 3.55
N SER A 58 25.05 -5.25 3.81
CA SER A 58 26.14 -6.24 3.87
C SER A 58 26.88 -6.37 2.53
N VAL A 59 26.14 -6.34 1.41
CA VAL A 59 26.72 -6.34 0.06
C VAL A 59 27.55 -5.08 -0.17
N LEU A 60 27.06 -3.91 0.26
CA LEU A 60 27.79 -2.64 0.15
C LEU A 60 29.06 -2.63 1.01
N TYR A 61 29.00 -3.09 2.26
CA TYR A 61 30.18 -3.17 3.12
C TYR A 61 31.25 -4.08 2.54
N ALA A 62 30.86 -5.24 1.99
CA ALA A 62 31.77 -6.15 1.31
C ALA A 62 32.38 -5.53 0.04
N LYS A 63 31.60 -4.77 -0.73
CA LYS A 63 32.07 -4.09 -1.94
C LYS A 63 33.08 -2.98 -1.67
N HIS A 64 32.97 -2.32 -0.51
CA HIS A 64 33.78 -1.16 -0.15
C HIS A 64 34.87 -1.47 0.90
N ASP A 65 35.14 -2.75 1.16
CA ASP A 65 36.12 -3.22 2.17
C ASP A 65 35.96 -2.52 3.53
N VAL A 66 34.71 -2.28 3.94
CA VAL A 66 34.41 -1.68 5.24
C VAL A 66 34.73 -2.71 6.32
N ASN A 67 35.58 -2.33 7.29
CA ASN A 67 35.98 -3.25 8.34
C ASN A 67 34.80 -3.63 9.24
N ALA A 68 34.87 -4.80 9.88
CA ALA A 68 33.78 -5.37 10.66
C ALA A 68 33.33 -4.49 11.84
N ALA A 69 34.24 -3.74 12.46
CA ALA A 69 33.90 -2.86 13.57
C ALA A 69 33.11 -1.63 13.10
N GLN A 70 33.52 -1.03 11.98
CA GLN A 70 32.82 0.08 11.33
C GLN A 70 31.46 -0.35 10.79
N SER A 71 31.37 -1.50 10.12
CA SER A 71 30.09 -2.00 9.61
C SER A 71 29.10 -2.27 10.75
N MET A 72 29.59 -2.77 11.90
CA MET A 72 28.75 -2.99 13.08
C MET A 72 28.21 -1.68 13.66
N PHE A 73 29.05 -0.64 13.75
CA PHE A 73 28.66 0.67 14.23
C PHE A 73 27.60 1.32 13.30
N ILE A 74 27.88 1.38 12.00
CA ILE A 74 26.97 1.96 11.01
C ILE A 74 25.64 1.20 10.98
N SER A 75 25.68 -0.14 11.01
CA SER A 75 24.45 -0.95 11.03
C SER A 75 23.60 -0.70 12.26
N LYS A 76 24.22 -0.41 13.40
CA LYS A 76 23.49 -0.06 14.63
C LYS A 76 22.77 1.27 14.48
N GLU A 77 23.45 2.31 14.00
CA GLU A 77 22.85 3.62 13.76
C GLU A 77 21.71 3.54 12.74
N ILE A 78 21.91 2.83 11.63
CA ILE A 78 20.87 2.63 10.62
C ILE A 78 19.67 1.90 11.23
N LYS A 79 19.89 0.88 12.06
CA LYS A 79 18.80 0.18 12.75
C LYS A 79 18.00 1.11 13.65
N GLU A 80 18.67 1.95 14.44
CA GLU A 80 18.03 2.90 15.35
C GLU A 80 17.21 3.95 14.58
N ILE A 81 17.77 4.50 13.49
CA ILE A 81 17.06 5.45 12.62
C ILE A 81 15.86 4.77 11.95
N TYR A 82 16.04 3.56 11.42
CA TYR A 82 14.99 2.81 10.75
C TYR A 82 13.83 2.54 11.72
N THR A 83 14.14 1.94 12.87
CA THR A 83 13.12 1.60 13.88
C THR A 83 12.41 2.85 14.39
N SER A 84 13.12 3.93 14.73
CA SER A 84 12.49 5.18 15.18
C SER A 84 11.58 5.82 14.13
N THR A 85 11.96 5.77 12.84
CA THR A 85 11.16 6.29 11.73
C THR A 85 9.83 5.55 11.59
N PHE A 86 9.87 4.22 11.70
CA PHE A 86 8.68 3.37 11.53
C PHE A 86 7.90 3.09 12.84
N SER A 87 8.41 3.55 13.99
CA SER A 87 7.71 3.46 15.28
C SER A 87 6.73 4.61 15.52
N LEU A 88 6.75 5.65 14.67
CA LEU A 88 5.88 6.80 14.82
C LEU A 88 4.46 6.46 14.32
N PRO A 89 3.41 6.68 15.14
CA PRO A 89 2.05 6.48 14.71
C PRO A 89 1.71 7.47 13.59
N LEU A 90 0.99 7.00 12.58
CA LEU A 90 0.54 7.84 11.47
C LEU A 90 -0.39 8.95 12.00
N PRO A 91 -0.30 10.20 11.49
CA PRO A 91 -1.28 11.23 11.79
C PRO A 91 -2.71 10.71 11.56
N ASN A 92 -3.60 10.91 12.52
CA ASN A 92 -4.95 10.32 12.52
C ASN A 92 -5.73 10.63 11.24
N VAL A 93 -5.55 11.83 10.67
CA VAL A 93 -6.17 12.25 9.40
C VAL A 93 -5.76 11.35 8.23
N LEU A 94 -4.47 11.00 8.14
CA LEU A 94 -3.96 10.12 7.09
C LEU A 94 -4.43 8.68 7.30
N TYR A 95 -4.49 8.22 8.55
CA TYR A 95 -4.99 6.90 8.92
C TYR A 95 -6.44 6.71 8.49
N ARG A 96 -7.33 7.63 8.89
CA ARG A 96 -8.75 7.59 8.52
C ARG A 96 -8.96 7.64 7.01
N ARG A 97 -8.18 8.47 6.32
CA ARG A 97 -8.24 8.58 4.86
C ARG A 97 -7.84 7.27 4.19
N ALA A 98 -6.73 6.67 4.61
CA ALA A 98 -6.25 5.40 4.06
C ALA A 98 -7.28 4.27 4.25
N LEU A 99 -7.88 4.16 5.45
CA LEU A 99 -8.96 3.20 5.69
C LEU A 99 -10.18 3.45 4.81
N TYR A 100 -10.58 4.71 4.66
CA TYR A 100 -11.71 5.07 3.83
C TYR A 100 -11.49 4.70 2.35
N GLU A 101 -10.35 5.10 1.77
CA GLU A 101 -10.02 4.76 0.38
C GLU A 101 -9.89 3.24 0.19
N HIS A 102 -9.35 2.50 1.18
CA HIS A 102 -9.28 1.04 1.14
C HIS A 102 -10.68 0.40 1.10
N ASN A 103 -11.58 0.82 1.98
CA ASN A 103 -12.95 0.33 2.01
C ASN A 103 -13.68 0.59 0.68
N LEU A 104 -13.47 1.77 0.07
CA LEU A 104 -14.03 2.07 -1.25
C LEU A 104 -13.52 1.10 -2.32
N ILE A 105 -12.21 0.80 -2.34
CA ILE A 105 -11.62 -0.17 -3.29
C ILE A 105 -12.23 -1.55 -3.07
N GLN A 106 -12.33 -2.00 -1.82
CA GLN A 106 -12.90 -3.30 -1.49
C GLN A 106 -14.35 -3.41 -1.96
N THR A 107 -15.17 -2.41 -1.69
CA THR A 107 -16.57 -2.40 -2.15
C THR A 107 -16.66 -2.39 -3.68
N ILE A 108 -15.79 -1.64 -4.39
CA ILE A 108 -15.74 -1.67 -5.87
C ILE A 108 -15.44 -3.09 -6.35
N GLN A 109 -14.43 -3.76 -5.77
CA GLN A 109 -14.04 -5.12 -6.16
C GLN A 109 -15.14 -6.14 -5.90
N GLU A 110 -15.83 -6.04 -4.75
CA GLU A 110 -16.96 -6.88 -4.40
C GLU A 110 -18.13 -6.70 -5.37
N GLN A 111 -18.46 -5.45 -5.74
CA GLN A 111 -19.49 -5.15 -6.73
C GLN A 111 -19.12 -5.71 -8.11
N LEU A 112 -17.89 -5.50 -8.58
CA LEU A 112 -17.42 -6.05 -9.85
C LEU A 112 -17.50 -7.59 -9.87
N LYS A 113 -17.13 -8.24 -8.77
CA LYS A 113 -17.22 -9.70 -8.64
C LYS A 113 -18.68 -10.19 -8.63
N HIS A 114 -19.56 -9.48 -7.93
CA HIS A 114 -20.98 -9.84 -7.83
C HIS A 114 -21.69 -9.82 -9.20
N TYR A 115 -21.34 -8.84 -10.04
CA TYR A 115 -21.94 -8.67 -11.37
C TYR A 115 -21.13 -9.31 -12.51
N ASP A 116 -20.05 -10.05 -12.20
CA ASP A 116 -19.11 -10.64 -13.18
C ASP A 116 -18.50 -9.62 -14.16
N LEU A 117 -18.25 -8.41 -13.67
CA LEU A 117 -17.70 -7.30 -14.43
C LEU A 117 -16.18 -7.17 -14.25
N ILE A 118 -15.55 -6.53 -15.23
CA ILE A 118 -14.18 -6.04 -15.17
C ILE A 118 -14.17 -4.53 -15.40
N LEU A 119 -13.35 -3.83 -14.62
CA LEU A 119 -13.09 -2.42 -14.83
C LEU A 119 -11.91 -2.27 -15.79
N ARG A 120 -12.14 -1.65 -16.94
CA ARG A 120 -11.11 -1.36 -17.94
C ARG A 120 -10.85 0.14 -18.01
N ARG A 121 -9.68 0.51 -18.51
CA ARG A 121 -9.26 1.90 -18.74
C ARG A 121 -8.95 2.09 -20.22
N THR A 122 -9.39 3.20 -20.79
CA THR A 122 -9.00 3.56 -22.16
C THR A 122 -7.49 3.79 -22.23
N ALA A 123 -6.87 3.28 -23.30
CA ALA A 123 -5.42 3.44 -23.53
C ALA A 123 -5.05 4.85 -24.07
N ASP A 124 -6.02 5.75 -24.18
CA ASP A 124 -5.83 7.11 -24.66
C ASP A 124 -5.49 8.09 -23.52
N GLN A 125 -5.15 9.33 -23.89
CA GLN A 125 -4.82 10.38 -22.92
C GLN A 125 -6.00 10.77 -22.00
N ARG A 126 -7.21 10.29 -22.28
CA ARG A 126 -8.42 10.62 -21.52
C ARG A 126 -8.58 9.78 -20.26
N ASN A 127 -7.93 8.61 -20.21
CA ASN A 127 -7.89 7.74 -19.03
C ASN A 127 -9.28 7.42 -18.47
N VAL A 128 -10.26 7.20 -19.35
CA VAL A 128 -11.66 6.96 -18.96
C VAL A 128 -11.79 5.51 -18.51
N PHE A 129 -12.44 5.31 -17.36
CA PHE A 129 -12.79 3.99 -16.87
C PHE A 129 -14.16 3.58 -17.41
N TYR A 130 -14.27 2.31 -17.83
CA TYR A 130 -15.53 1.71 -18.26
C TYR A 130 -15.66 0.29 -17.72
N LEU A 131 -16.90 -0.18 -17.64
CA LEU A 131 -17.25 -1.53 -17.23
C LEU A 131 -17.40 -2.41 -18.47
N ASP A 132 -16.87 -3.61 -18.39
CA ASP A 132 -16.96 -4.64 -19.42
C ASP A 132 -17.30 -5.98 -18.77
N ASP A 133 -17.87 -6.90 -19.53
CA ASP A 133 -18.17 -8.24 -19.04
C ASP A 133 -16.89 -9.08 -19.05
N ARG A 134 -16.72 -10.00 -18.09
CA ARG A 134 -15.53 -10.88 -18.04
C ARG A 134 -15.51 -11.95 -19.11
N SER A 135 -16.64 -12.20 -19.76
CA SER A 135 -16.83 -13.24 -20.78
C SER A 135 -16.42 -12.81 -22.20
N HIS A 136 -15.94 -11.56 -22.37
CA HIS A 136 -15.50 -10.98 -23.64
C HIS A 136 -14.00 -10.65 -23.70
#